data_AF-A0A174Z6W3-F1
#
_entry.id   AF-A0A174Z6W3-F1
#
_cell.length_a   1.000
_cell.length_b   1.000
_cell.length_c   1.000
_cell.angle_alpha   90.00
_cell.angle_beta   90.00
_cell.angle_gamma   90.00
#
_symmetry.space_group_name_H-M   'P 1'
#
loop_
_entity.id
_entity.type
_entity.pdbx_description
1 polymer ?
#
loop_
_entity_poly.entity_id
_entity_poly.type
_entity_poly.pdbx_seq_one_letter_code
_entity_poly.pdbx_strand_id
1 'polypeptide(L)'
;MTYDELQKKTAELYASGEVYTSPDFQCDQTGGFPTSLCVCWEKQKAWLELNENLLMDRDDTELGYYRDLCADYGIRSCCDIEDFNSLLRGLGEDAIRTAELFPDEDESITMGGM
;
A
#
# COMPACT_ATOMS: atom_id res chain seq x y z
N MET A 1 14.04 3.00 8.53
CA MET A 1 13.48 4.23 7.90
C MET A 1 12.38 4.68 8.83
N THR A 2 12.31 5.96 9.17
CA THR A 2 11.21 6.46 10.02
C THR A 2 9.96 6.72 9.19
N TYR A 3 8.81 6.81 9.84
CA TYR A 3 7.56 7.14 9.14
C TYR A 3 7.62 8.52 8.46
N ASP A 4 8.27 9.51 9.09
CA ASP A 4 8.50 10.83 8.48
C ASP A 4 9.35 10.74 7.19
N GLU A 5 10.42 9.94 7.20
CA GLU A 5 11.23 9.69 6.01
C GLU A 5 10.44 8.96 4.91
N LEU A 6 9.60 7.99 5.30
CA LEU A 6 8.72 7.29 4.37
C LEU A 6 7.76 8.29 3.73
N GLN A 7 7.03 9.07 4.53
CA GLN A 7 6.07 10.06 4.04
C GLN A 7 6.70 11.07 3.08
N LYS A 8 7.91 11.55 3.40
CA LYS A 8 8.63 12.48 2.54
C LYS A 8 8.94 11.86 1.18
N LYS A 9 9.44 10.62 1.18
CA LYS A 9 9.76 9.90 -0.06
C LYS A 9 8.51 9.55 -0.87
N THR A 10 7.44 9.10 -0.22
CA THR A 10 6.19 8.75 -0.91
C THR A 10 5.53 9.99 -1.49
N ALA A 11 5.57 11.14 -0.81
CA ALA A 11 5.14 12.42 -1.36
C ALA A 11 5.92 12.82 -2.63
N GLU A 12 7.23 12.56 -2.67
CA GLU A 12 8.02 12.75 -3.90
C GLU A 12 7.60 11.80 -5.02
N LEU A 13 7.18 10.56 -4.69
CA LEU A 13 6.65 9.59 -5.67
C LEU A 13 5.29 10.04 -6.22
N TYR A 14 4.37 10.47 -5.35
CA TYR A 14 3.08 11.07 -5.74
C TYR A 14 3.25 12.31 -6.61
N ALA A 15 4.25 13.15 -6.33
CA ALA A 15 4.54 14.32 -7.15
C ALA A 15 5.19 13.95 -8.50
N SER A 16 5.81 12.77 -8.59
CA SER A 16 6.54 12.37 -9.78
C SER A 16 5.72 11.59 -10.80
N GLY A 17 4.52 11.12 -10.46
CA GLY A 17 3.72 10.31 -11.36
C GLY A 17 2.42 9.81 -10.75
N GLU A 18 1.69 9.00 -11.52
CA GLU A 18 0.49 8.34 -11.02
C GLU A 18 0.87 7.20 -10.07
N VAL A 19 0.22 7.19 -8.90
CA VAL A 19 0.41 6.18 -7.87
C VAL A 19 -0.88 5.38 -7.77
N TYR A 20 -0.79 4.10 -8.09
CA TYR A 20 -1.88 3.16 -7.86
C TYR A 20 -1.92 2.80 -6.38
N THR A 21 -3.07 2.97 -5.74
CA THR A 21 -3.30 2.59 -4.35
C THR A 21 -4.30 1.44 -4.33
N SER A 22 -3.92 0.32 -3.73
CA SER A 22 -4.82 -0.82 -3.61
C SER A 22 -5.96 -0.56 -2.63
N PRO A 23 -7.03 -1.40 -2.69
CA PRO A 23 -7.99 -1.48 -1.60
C PRO A 23 -7.29 -1.76 -0.26
N ASP A 24 -7.93 -1.34 0.83
CA ASP A 24 -7.47 -1.70 2.16
C ASP A 24 -7.59 -3.20 2.39
N PHE A 25 -6.50 -3.78 2.88
CA PHE A 25 -6.41 -5.19 3.24
C PHE A 25 -5.77 -5.34 4.61
N GLN A 26 -6.04 -6.46 5.25
CA GLN A 26 -5.36 -6.83 6.49
C GLN A 26 -4.06 -7.56 6.13
N CYS A 27 -2.95 -7.10 6.69
CA CYS A 27 -1.67 -7.79 6.56
C CYS A 27 -1.07 -8.10 7.93
N ASP A 28 -0.28 -9.18 8.00
CA ASP A 28 0.43 -9.55 9.22
C ASP A 28 1.47 -8.49 9.62
N GLN A 29 2.02 -7.77 8.64
CA GLN A 29 3.04 -6.73 8.85
C GLN A 29 2.56 -5.61 9.79
N THR A 30 1.28 -5.27 9.76
CA THR A 30 0.67 -4.27 10.65
C THR A 30 -0.12 -4.88 11.80
N GLY A 31 0.08 -6.18 12.07
CA GLY A 31 -0.67 -6.90 13.10
C GLY A 31 -2.16 -7.04 12.77
N GLY A 32 -2.53 -7.04 11.47
CA GLY A 32 -3.90 -7.13 11.00
C GLY A 32 -4.62 -5.78 10.86
N PHE A 33 -3.90 -4.67 11.00
CA PHE A 33 -4.47 -3.34 10.79
C PHE A 33 -4.69 -3.07 9.29
N PRO A 34 -5.85 -2.53 8.87
CA PRO A 34 -6.13 -2.25 7.46
C PRO A 34 -5.11 -1.26 6.86
N THR A 35 -4.41 -1.72 5.83
CA THR A 35 -3.40 -0.99 5.07
C THR A 35 -3.62 -1.13 3.58
N SER A 36 -3.13 -0.17 2.82
CA SER A 36 -3.12 -0.21 1.36
C SER A 36 -1.68 -0.31 0.84
N LEU A 37 -1.48 -1.06 -0.24
CA LEU A 37 -0.23 -1.10 -0.98
C LEU A 37 -0.29 -0.06 -2.10
N CYS A 38 0.56 0.94 -1.99
CA CYS A 38 0.74 1.97 -3.01
C CYS A 38 1.90 1.59 -3.92
N VAL A 39 1.76 1.78 -5.22
CA VAL A 39 2.82 1.57 -6.21
C VAL A 39 2.86 2.71 -7.21
N CYS A 40 4.06 3.25 -7.44
CA CYS A 40 4.35 4.18 -8.51
C CYS A 40 5.07 3.41 -9.62
N TRP A 41 4.34 3.08 -10.69
CA TRP A 41 4.87 2.35 -11.84
C TRP A 41 6.00 3.12 -12.53
N GLU A 42 5.89 4.45 -12.63
CA GLU A 42 6.91 5.30 -13.26
C GLU A 42 8.27 5.25 -12.54
N LYS A 43 8.24 5.09 -11.21
CA LYS A 43 9.44 4.97 -10.37
C LYS A 43 9.81 3.54 -10.06
N GLN A 44 8.91 2.61 -10.38
CA GLN A 44 9.02 1.20 -10.05
C GLN A 44 9.21 0.97 -8.55
N LYS A 45 8.42 1.68 -7.74
CA LYS A 45 8.49 1.68 -6.28
C LYS A 45 7.12 1.43 -5.66
N ALA A 46 7.06 0.55 -4.68
CA ALA A 46 5.86 0.27 -3.90
C ALA A 46 6.11 0.44 -2.39
N TRP A 47 5.10 0.84 -1.64
CA TRP A 47 5.15 1.05 -0.20
C TRP A 47 3.79 0.79 0.44
N LEU A 48 3.79 0.52 1.75
CA LEU A 48 2.56 0.41 2.50
C LEU A 48 2.14 1.75 3.07
N GLU A 49 0.85 2.02 3.02
CA GLU A 49 0.23 3.16 3.67
C GLU A 49 -0.88 2.70 4.61
N LEU A 50 -0.94 3.34 5.78
CA LEU A 50 -2.02 3.12 6.74
C LEU A 50 -3.24 3.88 6.27
N ASN A 51 -4.40 3.25 6.39
CA ASN A 51 -5.64 3.95 6.19
C ASN A 51 -5.92 4.88 7.39
N GLU A 52 -5.37 6.10 7.33
CA GLU A 52 -5.53 7.12 8.38
C GLU A 52 -6.99 7.52 8.59
N ASN A 53 -7.85 7.30 7.60
CA ASN A 53 -9.28 7.60 7.68
C ASN A 53 -10.01 6.64 8.65
N LEU A 54 -9.56 5.39 8.76
CA LEU A 54 -10.06 4.42 9.76
C LEU A 54 -9.49 4.66 11.17
N LEU A 55 -8.54 5.56 11.28
CA LEU A 55 -7.72 5.81 12.46
C LEU A 55 -8.06 7.15 13.15
N MET A 56 -8.95 7.96 12.57
CA MET A 56 -9.37 9.25 13.15
C MET A 56 -9.99 9.14 14.56
N ASP A 57 -10.48 7.96 14.95
CA ASP A 57 -11.09 7.69 16.26
C ASP A 57 -10.16 6.97 17.26
N ARG A 58 -8.88 6.70 16.93
CA ARG A 58 -7.95 5.95 17.79
C ARG A 58 -6.87 6.82 18.44
N ASP A 59 -6.39 6.41 19.62
CA ASP A 59 -5.30 7.06 20.35
C ASP A 59 -3.99 7.15 19.54
N ASP A 60 -3.39 8.34 19.48
CA ASP A 60 -2.10 8.63 18.81
C ASP A 60 -0.95 7.68 19.16
N THR A 61 -0.99 7.06 20.35
CA THR A 61 0.04 6.12 20.79
C THR A 61 -0.01 4.80 20.02
N GLU A 62 -1.21 4.29 19.73
CA GLU A 62 -1.38 3.10 18.86
C GLU A 62 -1.02 3.45 17.42
N LEU A 63 -1.38 4.66 16.96
CA LEU A 63 -1.03 5.13 15.60
C LEU A 63 0.48 5.13 15.36
N GLY A 64 1.25 5.61 16.33
CA GLY A 64 2.70 5.60 16.25
C GLY A 64 3.29 4.20 16.03
N TYR A 65 2.71 3.19 16.69
CA TYR A 65 3.16 1.80 16.55
C TYR A 65 2.93 1.26 15.14
N TYR A 66 1.73 1.42 14.58
CA TYR A 66 1.45 0.95 13.21
C TYR A 66 2.24 1.73 12.16
N ARG A 67 2.41 3.05 12.36
CA ARG A 67 3.21 3.91 11.47
C ARG A 67 4.66 3.42 11.39
N ASP A 68 5.22 3.01 12.51
CA ASP A 68 6.57 2.43 12.55
C ASP A 68 6.64 1.11 11.78
N LEU A 69 5.62 0.25 11.87
CA LEU A 69 5.56 -1.01 11.11
C LEU A 69 5.50 -0.80 9.59
N CYS A 70 4.77 0.21 9.11
CA CYS A 70 4.79 0.59 7.69
C CYS A 70 6.14 1.18 7.26
N ALA A 71 6.78 1.95 8.14
CA ALA A 71 8.11 2.49 7.90
C ALA A 71 9.20 1.40 7.89
N ASP A 72 9.02 0.35 8.70
CA ASP A 72 9.88 -0.84 8.73
C ASP A 72 9.78 -1.64 7.43
N TYR A 73 8.56 -1.80 6.89
CA TYR A 73 8.36 -2.37 5.57
C TYR A 73 9.06 -1.55 4.48
N GLY A 74 8.92 -0.23 4.57
CA GLY A 74 9.60 0.74 3.73
C GLY A 74 9.16 0.72 2.27
N ILE A 75 10.05 1.17 1.39
CA ILE A 75 9.81 1.25 -0.05
C ILE A 75 10.49 0.06 -0.73
N ARG A 76 9.68 -0.79 -1.37
CA ARG A 76 10.09 -1.93 -2.18
C ARG A 76 10.20 -1.55 -3.65
N SER A 77 11.00 -2.30 -4.39
CA SER A 77 11.02 -2.20 -5.85
C SER A 77 9.85 -3.00 -6.39
N CYS A 78 9.10 -2.41 -7.31
CA CYS A 78 7.94 -3.03 -7.94
C CYS A 78 7.88 -2.52 -9.38
N CYS A 79 8.35 -3.33 -10.33
CA CYS A 79 8.42 -2.93 -11.74
C CYS A 79 7.12 -3.23 -12.48
N ASP A 80 6.48 -4.34 -12.13
CA ASP A 80 5.35 -4.91 -12.85
C ASP A 80 4.28 -5.46 -11.90
N ILE A 81 3.11 -5.78 -12.45
CA ILE A 81 1.99 -6.38 -11.70
C ILE A 81 2.41 -7.68 -10.99
N GLU A 82 3.29 -8.47 -11.58
CA GLU A 82 3.81 -9.69 -10.96
C GLU A 82 4.63 -9.41 -9.68
N ASP A 83 5.45 -8.35 -9.69
CA ASP A 83 6.16 -7.89 -8.49
C ASP A 83 5.15 -7.44 -7.44
N PHE A 84 4.13 -6.68 -7.85
CA PHE A 84 3.09 -6.19 -6.95
C PHE A 84 2.35 -7.33 -6.25
N ASN A 85 1.91 -8.33 -7.02
CA ASN A 85 1.25 -9.52 -6.47
C ASN A 85 2.20 -10.36 -5.60
N SER A 86 3.50 -10.37 -5.91
CA SER A 86 4.51 -11.01 -5.08
C SER A 86 4.67 -10.29 -3.73
N LEU A 87 4.63 -8.96 -3.72
CA LEU A 87 4.61 -8.17 -2.49
C LEU A 87 3.35 -8.47 -1.68
N LEU A 88 2.17 -8.49 -2.31
CA LEU A 88 0.92 -8.84 -1.66
C LEU A 88 0.95 -10.24 -1.03
N ARG A 89 1.49 -11.24 -1.73
CA ARG A 89 1.69 -12.58 -1.16
C ARG A 89 2.58 -12.58 0.09
N GLY A 90 3.60 -11.72 0.11
CA GLY A 90 4.47 -11.56 1.28
C GLY A 90 3.78 -10.87 2.45
N LEU A 91 2.77 -10.04 2.17
CA LEU A 91 2.00 -9.31 3.18
C LEU A 91 0.90 -10.16 3.82
N GLY A 92 0.35 -11.11 3.06
CA GLY A 92 -0.62 -12.09 3.55
C GLY A 92 -1.52 -12.61 2.44
N GLU A 93 -2.18 -13.74 2.69
CA GLU A 93 -3.16 -14.30 1.75
C GLU A 93 -4.37 -13.36 1.55
N ASP A 94 -4.79 -12.66 2.60
CA ASP A 94 -5.85 -11.65 2.51
C ASP A 94 -5.46 -10.45 1.65
N ALA A 95 -4.19 -10.03 1.71
CA ALA A 95 -3.67 -8.94 0.90
C ALA A 95 -3.76 -9.27 -0.59
N ILE A 96 -3.23 -10.43 -1.01
CA ILE A 96 -3.36 -10.84 -2.40
C ILE A 96 -4.83 -11.06 -2.79
N ARG A 97 -5.64 -11.75 -1.99
CA ARG A 97 -7.04 -12.01 -2.38
C ARG A 97 -7.88 -10.75 -2.56
N THR A 98 -7.50 -9.66 -1.89
CA THR A 98 -8.21 -8.38 -1.93
C THR A 98 -7.66 -7.41 -2.97
N ALA A 99 -6.33 -7.39 -3.15
CA ALA A 99 -5.63 -6.39 -3.96
C ALA A 99 -4.89 -6.96 -5.19
N GLU A 100 -5.00 -8.26 -5.48
CA GLU A 100 -4.38 -8.88 -6.65
C GLU A 100 -4.79 -8.16 -7.94
N LEU A 101 -3.78 -7.81 -8.73
CA LEU A 101 -3.94 -7.22 -10.05
C LEU A 101 -3.72 -8.29 -11.11
N PHE A 102 -4.58 -8.33 -12.13
CA PHE A 102 -4.43 -9.26 -13.25
C PHE A 102 -3.96 -8.51 -14.50
N PRO A 103 -2.91 -8.98 -15.20
CA PRO A 103 -2.36 -8.29 -16.38
C PRO A 103 -3.29 -8.28 -17.61
N ASP A 104 -4.44 -8.96 -17.55
CA ASP A 104 -5.41 -9.09 -18.66
C ASP A 104 -6.67 -8.21 -18.48
N GLU A 105 -6.83 -7.48 -17.38
CA GLU A 105 -7.99 -6.59 -17.16
C GLU A 105 -7.73 -5.14 -17.58
N ASP A 106 -7.17 -4.92 -18.78
CA ASP A 106 -7.22 -3.63 -19.48
C ASP A 106 -8.58 -3.38 -20.18
N GLU A 107 -9.60 -4.23 -19.96
CA GLU A 107 -10.96 -4.03 -20.50
C GLU A 107 -12.06 -3.78 -19.45
N SER A 108 -11.73 -3.60 -18.17
CA SER A 108 -12.75 -3.19 -17.20
C SER A 108 -12.23 -2.30 -16.05
N ILE A 109 -11.75 -1.10 -16.39
CA ILE A 109 -12.16 0.08 -15.62
C ILE A 109 -13.68 0.25 -15.79
N THR A 110 -14.46 -0.67 -15.21
CA THR A 110 -15.87 -0.44 -14.93
C THR A 110 -15.88 0.70 -13.91
N MET A 111 -16.22 1.89 -14.42
CA MET A 111 -16.77 2.97 -13.61
C MET A 111 -17.60 2.37 -12.48
N GLY A 112 -17.41 2.91 -11.27
CA GLY A 112 -18.22 2.58 -10.11
C GLY A 112 -19.68 2.42 -10.50
N GLY A 113 -20.16 1.19 -10.38
CA GLY A 113 -21.57 0.87 -10.46
C GLY A 113 -22.23 1.25 -9.14
N MET A 114 -23.21 2.14 -9.27
CA MET A 114 -24.22 2.62 -8.30
C MET A 114 -23.86 3.82 -7.43
#